data_AF-A0A534AKT8-F1
#
_entry.id   AF-A0A534AKT8-F1
#
_cell.length_a   1.000
_cell.length_b   1.000
_cell.length_c   1.000
_cell.angle_alpha   90.00
_cell.angle_beta   90.00
_cell.angle_gamma   90.00
#
_symmetry.space_group_name_H-M   'P 1'
#
loop_
_entity.id
_entity.type
_entity.pdbx_description
1 polymer ?
#
loop_
_entity_poly.entity_id
_entity_poly.type
_entity_poly.pdbx_seq_one_letter_code
_entity_poly.pdbx_strand_id
1 'polypeptide(L)'
;MRERLITLGCALGALLLFGALLVRGAGLDSRRVALPTTIERHGNGLAGAMSWLEAEGIRTLSLRERFDTLAKRRDLPAAGNLLIVTVPVATPFRVQEARAVDHWIRAGNTLLVLAALSDTPAWARGGLGVHNDLQQLTGLDFETLHGAESPQHAATRLIEASRQLARPQRGTLVPNRPHAYLRGVGRALAWSDYPPQ
;
A
#
# COMPACT_ATOMS: atom_id res chain seq x y z
N MET A 1 -51.51 -20.17 -34.46
CA MET A 1 -51.19 -19.12 -33.46
C MET A 1 -50.52 -19.66 -32.19
N ARG A 2 -50.86 -20.87 -31.73
CA ARG A 2 -50.31 -21.48 -30.50
C ARG A 2 -48.79 -21.66 -30.49
N GLU A 3 -48.22 -22.14 -31.60
CA GLU A 3 -46.75 -22.29 -31.73
C GLU A 3 -46.01 -20.96 -31.64
N ARG A 4 -46.55 -19.89 -32.25
CA ARG A 4 -45.95 -18.55 -32.19
C ARG A 4 -45.94 -17.99 -30.77
N LEU A 5 -46.97 -18.30 -29.97
CA LEU A 5 -47.04 -17.90 -28.55
C LEU A 5 -46.05 -18.67 -27.68
N ILE A 6 -45.82 -19.96 -27.98
CA ILE A 6 -44.83 -20.78 -27.27
C ILE A 6 -43.41 -20.28 -27.59
N THR A 7 -43.11 -19.99 -28.85
CA THR A 7 -41.81 -19.42 -29.25
C THR A 7 -41.57 -18.05 -28.61
N LEU A 8 -42.60 -17.20 -28.55
CA LEU A 8 -42.51 -15.89 -27.88
C LEU A 8 -42.26 -16.05 -26.37
N GLY A 9 -42.94 -16.99 -25.72
CA GLY A 9 -42.73 -17.32 -24.30
C GLY A 9 -41.32 -17.83 -24.01
N CYS A 10 -40.80 -18.72 -24.85
CA CYS A 10 -39.42 -19.21 -24.73
C CYS A 10 -38.38 -18.10 -24.97
N ALA A 11 -38.61 -17.20 -25.94
CA ALA A 11 -37.71 -16.08 -26.21
C ALA A 11 -37.68 -15.08 -25.04
N LEU A 12 -38.85 -14.75 -24.47
CA LEU A 12 -38.95 -13.92 -23.26
C LEU A 12 -38.30 -14.59 -22.06
N GLY A 13 -38.48 -15.90 -21.90
CA GLY A 13 -37.82 -16.70 -20.85
C GLY A 13 -36.30 -16.68 -20.98
N ALA A 14 -35.76 -16.88 -22.18
CA ALA A 14 -34.33 -16.80 -22.44
C ALA A 14 -33.77 -15.38 -22.19
N LEU A 15 -34.51 -14.34 -22.58
CA LEU A 15 -34.14 -12.95 -22.32
C LEU A 15 -34.11 -12.64 -20.82
N LEU A 16 -35.11 -13.08 -20.07
CA LEU A 16 -35.16 -12.93 -18.61
C LEU A 16 -34.04 -13.69 -17.92
N LEU A 17 -33.72 -14.90 -18.38
CA LEU A 17 -32.65 -15.72 -17.83
C LEU A 17 -31.27 -15.12 -18.13
N PHE A 18 -31.08 -14.59 -19.34
CA PHE A 18 -29.89 -13.81 -19.71
C PHE A 18 -29.76 -12.54 -18.87
N GLY A 19 -30.83 -11.76 -18.73
CA GLY A 19 -30.86 -10.58 -17.85
C GLY A 19 -30.55 -10.92 -16.40
N ALA A 20 -31.13 -11.99 -15.87
CA ALA A 20 -30.86 -12.47 -14.53
C ALA A 20 -29.40 -12.91 -14.35
N LEU A 21 -28.78 -13.56 -15.33
CA LEU A 21 -27.37 -13.96 -15.27
C LEU A 21 -26.41 -12.77 -15.38
N LEU A 22 -26.69 -11.78 -16.23
CA LEU A 22 -25.87 -10.56 -16.31
C LEU A 22 -26.00 -9.68 -15.06
N VAL A 23 -27.19 -9.61 -14.46
CA VAL A 23 -27.43 -8.81 -13.25
C VAL A 23 -26.98 -9.56 -11.99
N ARG A 24 -27.10 -10.90 -11.91
CA ARG A 24 -26.53 -11.70 -10.80
C ARG A 24 -25.03 -11.93 -10.92
N GLY A 25 -24.44 -11.80 -12.11
CA GLY A 25 -22.98 -11.74 -12.26
C GLY A 25 -22.36 -10.52 -11.57
N ALA A 26 -23.17 -9.48 -11.32
CA ALA A 26 -22.81 -8.32 -10.50
C ALA A 26 -23.13 -8.49 -9.01
N GLY A 27 -23.57 -9.68 -8.58
CA GLY A 27 -24.12 -9.94 -7.26
C GLY A 27 -23.33 -10.94 -6.45
N LEU A 28 -22.06 -10.63 -6.14
CA LEU A 28 -21.42 -10.92 -4.85
C LEU A 28 -20.28 -9.91 -4.71
N ASP A 29 -20.38 -9.01 -3.72
CA ASP A 29 -19.30 -8.16 -3.25
C ASP A 29 -18.06 -9.00 -2.87
N SER A 30 -17.28 -9.39 -3.87
CA SER A 30 -15.83 -9.35 -3.73
C SER A 30 -15.53 -7.87 -3.66
N ARG A 31 -15.78 -7.25 -2.50
CA ARG A 31 -15.60 -5.83 -2.21
C ARG A 31 -14.20 -5.50 -2.69
N ARG A 32 -14.08 -4.96 -3.90
CA ARG A 32 -12.79 -4.83 -4.58
C ARG A 32 -11.96 -3.98 -3.64
N VAL A 33 -10.88 -4.57 -3.14
CA VAL A 33 -10.08 -3.91 -2.14
C VAL A 33 -9.44 -2.70 -2.83
N ALA A 34 -9.88 -1.51 -2.45
CA ALA A 34 -9.38 -0.26 -3.01
C ALA A 34 -7.87 -0.16 -2.73
N LEU A 35 -7.08 -0.17 -3.82
CA LEU A 35 -5.62 -0.09 -3.74
C LEU A 35 -5.19 1.37 -3.60
N PRO A 36 -4.10 1.65 -2.87
CA PRO A 36 -3.59 3.00 -2.67
C PRO A 36 -2.86 3.53 -3.91
N THR A 37 -3.61 3.71 -5.00
CA THR A 37 -3.11 4.23 -6.28
C THR A 37 -3.73 5.58 -6.59
N THR A 38 -3.06 6.36 -7.43
CA THR A 38 -3.54 7.68 -7.90
C THR A 38 -4.75 7.60 -8.84
N ILE A 39 -5.13 6.39 -9.30
CA ILE A 39 -6.30 6.14 -10.15
C ILE A 39 -7.52 5.80 -9.30
N GLU A 40 -7.32 5.18 -8.12
CA GLU A 40 -8.40 4.77 -7.24
C GLU A 40 -9.03 6.00 -6.56
N ARG A 41 -10.35 6.12 -6.71
CA ARG A 41 -11.15 7.24 -6.20
C ARG A 41 -11.91 6.91 -4.92
N HIS A 42 -11.96 5.65 -4.53
CA HIS A 42 -12.71 5.19 -3.36
C HIS A 42 -11.78 4.83 -2.19
N GLY A 43 -12.31 4.91 -0.97
CA GLY A 43 -11.69 4.34 0.23
C GLY A 43 -10.23 4.76 0.44
N ASN A 44 -9.30 3.86 0.11
CA ASN A 44 -7.86 4.00 0.35
C ASN A 44 -7.08 4.60 -0.83
N GLY A 45 -7.75 5.06 -1.88
CA GLY A 45 -7.10 5.62 -3.07
C GLY A 45 -6.37 6.94 -2.82
N LEU A 46 -5.33 7.19 -3.61
CA LEU A 46 -4.53 8.44 -3.53
C LEU A 46 -5.04 9.53 -4.49
N ALA A 47 -6.12 9.29 -5.23
CA ALA A 47 -6.64 10.28 -6.18
C ALA A 47 -7.05 11.59 -5.47
N GLY A 48 -7.63 11.50 -4.26
CA GLY A 48 -7.99 12.68 -3.46
C GLY A 48 -6.76 13.52 -3.10
N ALA A 49 -5.72 12.88 -2.55
CA ALA A 49 -4.46 13.54 -2.22
C ALA A 49 -3.80 14.17 -3.46
N MET A 50 -3.80 13.47 -4.60
CA MET A 50 -3.27 14.00 -5.86
C MET A 50 -4.04 15.23 -6.33
N SER A 51 -5.38 15.18 -6.33
CA SER A 51 -6.23 16.32 -6.73
C SER A 51 -6.07 17.53 -5.81
N TRP A 52 -5.85 17.29 -4.51
CA TRP A 52 -5.60 18.37 -3.55
C TRP A 52 -4.25 19.05 -3.81
N LEU A 53 -3.17 18.28 -4.01
CA LEU A 53 -1.86 18.84 -4.35
C LEU A 53 -1.90 19.65 -5.66
N GLU A 54 -2.61 19.14 -6.67
CA GLU A 54 -2.81 19.85 -7.94
C GLU A 54 -3.59 21.16 -7.75
N ALA A 55 -4.64 21.15 -6.91
CA ALA A 55 -5.42 22.35 -6.59
C ALA A 55 -4.61 23.43 -5.86
N GLU A 56 -3.65 23.03 -5.01
CA GLU A 56 -2.69 23.94 -4.36
C GLU A 56 -1.57 24.44 -5.31
N GLY A 57 -1.64 24.10 -6.60
CA GLY A 57 -0.64 24.50 -7.60
C GLY A 57 0.67 23.74 -7.50
N ILE A 58 0.73 22.63 -6.76
CA ILE A 58 1.90 21.76 -6.67
C ILE A 58 1.90 20.82 -7.88
N ARG A 59 2.94 20.91 -8.70
CA ARG A 59 3.12 20.02 -9.86
C ARG A 59 3.24 18.56 -9.40
N THR A 60 2.16 17.81 -9.56
CA THR A 60 2.06 16.42 -9.10
C THR A 60 1.99 15.47 -10.29
N LEU A 61 2.77 14.39 -10.26
CA LEU A 61 2.83 13.42 -11.34
C LEU A 61 2.81 12.01 -10.77
N SER A 62 2.02 11.13 -11.40
CA SER A 62 2.10 9.70 -11.14
C SER A 62 3.25 9.11 -11.96
N LEU A 63 4.31 8.61 -11.31
CA LEU A 63 5.52 8.15 -12.00
C LEU A 63 5.23 7.04 -13.04
N ARG A 64 4.45 6.01 -12.66
CA ARG A 64 4.06 4.85 -13.51
C ARG A 64 5.21 4.09 -14.20
N GLU A 65 6.44 4.44 -13.85
CA GLU A 65 7.67 3.86 -14.34
C GLU A 65 8.48 3.31 -13.16
N ARG A 66 9.51 2.56 -13.49
CA ARG A 66 10.49 2.05 -12.53
C ARG A 66 11.36 3.19 -11.99
N PHE A 67 11.88 3.04 -10.77
CA PHE A 67 12.57 4.15 -10.10
C PHE A 67 13.95 4.49 -10.69
N ASP A 68 14.51 3.64 -11.56
CA ASP A 68 15.74 3.92 -12.29
C ASP A 68 15.58 5.01 -13.36
N THR A 69 14.35 5.43 -13.68
CA THR A 69 14.08 6.56 -14.59
C THR A 69 14.09 7.92 -13.90
N LEU A 70 13.99 7.97 -12.55
CA LEU A 70 13.90 9.21 -11.78
C LEU A 70 15.06 10.19 -12.08
N ALA A 71 16.29 9.67 -12.11
CA ALA A 71 17.48 10.48 -12.38
C ALA A 71 17.62 10.90 -13.85
N LYS A 72 16.85 10.29 -14.77
CA LYS A 72 16.93 10.53 -16.21
C LYS A 72 15.86 11.51 -16.70
N ARG A 73 14.86 11.83 -15.88
CA ARG A 73 13.79 12.78 -16.22
C ARG A 73 14.32 14.20 -16.29
N ARG A 74 14.26 14.78 -17.48
CA ARG A 74 14.62 16.19 -17.73
C ARG A 74 13.47 17.16 -17.53
N ASP A 75 12.25 16.64 -17.43
CA ASP A 75 11.05 17.43 -17.25
C ASP A 75 10.81 17.83 -15.80
N LEU A 76 11.58 17.28 -14.85
CA LEU A 76 11.57 17.64 -13.43
C LEU A 76 12.80 18.47 -13.07
N PRO A 77 12.70 19.37 -12.08
CA PRO A 77 13.87 20.01 -11.47
C PRO A 77 14.88 18.97 -10.97
N ALA A 78 16.17 19.32 -10.92
CA ALA A 78 17.21 18.40 -10.46
C ALA A 78 17.12 18.05 -8.96
N ALA A 79 16.57 18.96 -8.15
CA ALA A 79 16.46 18.86 -6.70
C ALA A 79 15.12 19.44 -6.21
N GLY A 80 14.74 19.16 -4.95
CA GLY A 80 13.52 19.67 -4.33
C GLY A 80 12.24 18.91 -4.68
N ASN A 81 12.34 17.75 -5.33
CA ASN A 81 11.18 16.91 -5.63
C ASN A 81 10.82 16.02 -4.43
N LEU A 82 9.52 15.71 -4.30
CA LEU A 82 9.00 14.75 -3.33
C LEU A 82 8.46 13.51 -4.05
N LEU A 83 8.97 12.34 -3.68
CA LEU A 83 8.44 11.05 -4.11
C LEU A 83 7.63 10.43 -2.97
N ILE A 84 6.36 10.15 -3.22
CA ILE A 84 5.47 9.47 -2.27
C ILE A 84 5.28 8.03 -2.75
N VAL A 85 5.60 7.06 -1.90
CA VAL A 85 5.47 5.62 -2.21
C VAL A 85 4.63 4.94 -1.14
N THR A 86 3.59 4.21 -1.54
CA THR A 86 2.84 3.35 -0.63
C THR A 86 3.33 1.91 -0.73
N VAL A 87 3.58 1.26 0.41
CA VAL A 87 4.06 -0.12 0.50
C VAL A 87 3.03 -1.02 1.21
N PRO A 88 2.83 -2.29 0.75
CA PRO A 88 3.70 -2.99 -0.20
C PRO A 88 3.48 -2.55 -1.65
N VAL A 89 4.55 -2.60 -2.45
CA VAL A 89 4.47 -2.22 -3.87
C VAL A 89 3.92 -3.37 -4.71
N ALA A 90 3.22 -3.04 -5.79
CA ALA A 90 2.67 -4.05 -6.71
C ALA A 90 3.76 -4.85 -7.45
N THR A 91 4.95 -4.26 -7.64
CA THR A 91 6.10 -4.90 -8.29
C THR A 91 7.31 -4.80 -7.37
N PRO A 92 7.99 -5.91 -7.06
CA PRO A 92 9.18 -5.90 -6.22
C PRO A 92 10.29 -5.00 -6.78
N PHE A 93 11.01 -4.38 -5.84
CA PHE A 93 12.17 -3.54 -6.11
C PHE A 93 13.36 -4.36 -6.64
N ARG A 94 14.12 -3.74 -7.53
CA ARG A 94 15.43 -4.23 -7.99
C ARG A 94 16.53 -3.47 -7.27
N VAL A 95 17.67 -4.14 -7.07
CA VAL A 95 18.88 -3.52 -6.46
C VAL A 95 19.34 -2.26 -7.20
N GLN A 96 19.13 -2.20 -8.52
CA GLN A 96 19.48 -1.01 -9.32
C GLN A 96 18.56 0.19 -9.01
N GLU A 97 17.29 -0.06 -8.71
CA GLU A 97 16.33 0.98 -8.34
C GLU A 97 16.65 1.56 -6.97
N ALA A 98 17.02 0.72 -5.99
CA ALA A 98 17.44 1.20 -4.68
C ALA A 98 18.65 2.15 -4.76
N ARG A 99 19.62 1.85 -5.64
CA ARG A 99 20.77 2.74 -5.91
C ARG A 99 20.36 4.03 -6.60
N ALA A 100 19.45 3.96 -7.57
CA ALA A 100 18.95 5.15 -8.26
C ALA A 100 18.20 6.08 -7.29
N VAL A 101 17.37 5.53 -6.41
CA VAL A 101 16.65 6.28 -5.37
C VAL A 101 17.62 6.90 -4.38
N ASP A 102 18.63 6.16 -3.90
CA ASP A 102 19.67 6.72 -3.01
C ASP A 102 20.38 7.92 -3.65
N HIS A 103 20.84 7.77 -4.90
CA HIS A 103 21.50 8.87 -5.62
C HIS A 103 20.56 10.07 -5.81
N TRP A 104 19.29 9.81 -6.14
CA TRP A 104 18.29 10.84 -6.33
C TRP A 104 17.97 11.61 -5.03
N ILE A 105 17.89 10.93 -3.88
CA ILE A 105 17.72 11.58 -2.57
C ILE A 105 18.95 12.45 -2.25
N ARG A 106 20.17 11.94 -2.51
CA ARG A 106 21.43 12.69 -2.30
C ARG A 106 21.55 13.93 -3.18
N ALA A 107 20.88 13.95 -4.32
CA ALA A 107 20.78 15.15 -5.17
C ALA A 107 19.89 16.26 -4.56
N GLY A 108 19.31 16.05 -3.38
CA GLY A 108 18.47 17.04 -2.68
C GLY A 108 16.98 16.81 -2.86
N ASN A 109 16.57 15.57 -3.15
CA ASN A 109 15.17 15.18 -3.27
C ASN A 109 14.71 14.40 -2.02
N THR A 110 13.39 14.30 -1.82
CA THR A 110 12.79 13.70 -0.62
C THR A 110 11.98 12.47 -0.98
N LEU A 111 12.11 11.41 -0.18
CA LEU A 111 11.29 10.19 -0.25
C LEU A 111 10.38 10.11 0.99
N LEU A 112 9.07 10.04 0.76
CA LEU A 112 8.06 9.74 1.77
C LEU A 112 7.50 8.34 1.52
N VAL A 113 7.67 7.44 2.49
CA VAL A 113 7.14 6.07 2.42
C VAL A 113 5.95 5.93 3.35
N LEU A 114 4.79 5.57 2.78
CA LEU A 114 3.57 5.26 3.49
C LEU A 114 3.48 3.74 3.63
N ALA A 115 3.68 3.21 4.83
CA ALA A 115 3.77 1.78 5.05
C ALA A 115 2.69 1.26 5.98
N ALA A 116 2.00 0.22 5.52
CA ALA A 116 1.08 -0.58 6.34
C ALA A 116 1.87 -1.48 7.31
N LEU A 117 2.56 -0.86 8.27
CA LEU A 117 3.40 -1.55 9.26
C LEU A 117 2.62 -1.93 10.52
N SER A 118 1.79 -1.01 11.01
CA SER A 118 1.06 -1.16 12.27
C SER A 118 -0.45 -1.18 12.06
N ASP A 119 -0.92 -0.41 11.07
CA ASP A 119 -2.24 -0.55 10.51
C ASP A 119 -2.26 -1.72 9.51
N THR A 120 -3.26 -2.59 9.62
CA THR A 120 -3.46 -3.73 8.70
C THR A 120 -4.64 -3.45 7.74
N PRO A 121 -4.52 -2.46 6.85
CA PRO A 121 -5.58 -2.12 5.93
C PRO A 121 -5.88 -3.31 5.01
N ALA A 122 -7.10 -3.37 4.50
CA ALA A 122 -7.56 -4.53 3.71
C ALA A 122 -6.68 -4.84 2.50
N TRP A 123 -6.03 -3.83 1.90
CA TRP A 123 -5.11 -3.98 0.77
C TRP A 123 -3.72 -4.52 1.15
N ALA A 124 -3.34 -4.44 2.43
CA ALA A 124 -2.06 -4.95 2.91
C ALA A 124 -2.12 -6.42 3.34
N ARG A 125 -3.33 -6.99 3.52
CA ARG A 125 -3.51 -8.39 3.92
C ARG A 125 -3.06 -9.33 2.80
N GLY A 126 -1.88 -9.94 2.98
CA GLY A 126 -1.23 -10.81 1.98
C GLY A 126 0.13 -10.30 1.50
N GLY A 127 0.53 -9.08 1.89
CA GLY A 127 1.84 -8.52 1.56
C GLY A 127 2.94 -9.01 2.48
N LEU A 128 3.49 -10.20 2.25
CA LEU A 128 4.71 -10.68 2.90
C LEU A 128 5.97 -9.81 2.61
N GLY A 129 5.83 -8.70 1.86
CA GLY A 129 6.92 -7.89 1.34
C GLY A 129 7.15 -6.53 2.00
N VAL A 130 6.28 -6.05 2.90
CA VAL A 130 6.37 -4.67 3.45
C VAL A 130 7.73 -4.38 4.08
N HIS A 131 8.23 -5.32 4.89
CA HIS A 131 9.53 -5.19 5.56
C HIS A 131 10.68 -5.17 4.54
N ASN A 132 10.66 -6.07 3.54
CA ASN A 132 11.68 -6.13 2.50
C ASN A 132 11.69 -4.86 1.62
N ASP A 133 10.51 -4.39 1.20
CA ASP A 133 10.37 -3.17 0.40
C ASP A 133 10.89 -1.95 1.15
N LEU A 134 10.53 -1.83 2.44
CA LEU A 134 11.03 -0.78 3.32
C LEU A 134 12.53 -0.87 3.53
N GLN A 135 13.06 -2.08 3.72
CA GLN A 135 14.48 -2.33 3.89
C GLN A 135 15.27 -1.87 2.68
N GLN A 136 14.74 -2.13 1.48
CA GLN A 136 15.34 -1.71 0.21
C GLN A 136 15.24 -0.21 -0.04
N LEU A 137 14.12 0.42 0.31
CA LEU A 137 13.90 1.87 0.14
C LEU A 137 14.67 2.72 1.16
N THR A 138 14.64 2.33 2.42
CA THR A 138 15.13 3.17 3.54
C THR A 138 16.52 2.78 4.00
N GLY A 139 16.93 1.53 3.79
CA GLY A 139 18.16 0.99 4.39
C GLY A 139 18.06 0.77 5.90
N LEU A 140 16.85 0.74 6.44
CA LEU A 140 16.57 0.36 7.82
C LEU A 140 16.04 -1.08 7.85
N ASP A 141 16.55 -1.87 8.78
CA ASP A 141 15.89 -3.11 9.18
C ASP A 141 14.80 -2.79 10.20
N PHE A 142 13.66 -3.46 10.05
CA PHE A 142 12.46 -3.24 10.85
C PHE A 142 12.24 -4.49 11.68
N GLU A 143 12.67 -4.46 12.94
CA GLU A 143 12.41 -5.55 13.87
C GLU A 143 10.99 -5.38 14.43
N THR A 144 10.04 -6.12 13.87
CA THR A 144 8.74 -6.32 14.53
C THR A 144 8.89 -7.42 15.57
N LEU A 145 8.58 -7.10 16.83
CA LEU A 145 8.73 -8.01 18.00
C LEU A 145 7.80 -9.23 17.99
N HIS A 146 7.29 -9.68 16.84
CA HIS A 146 6.48 -10.89 16.75
C HIS A 146 7.34 -12.07 16.30
N GLY A 147 8.05 -12.64 17.27
CA GLY A 147 8.45 -14.05 17.20
C GLY A 147 7.21 -14.92 17.00
N ALA A 148 7.37 -16.01 16.24
CA ALA A 148 6.32 -16.99 15.97
C ALA A 148 5.52 -17.36 17.23
N GLU A 149 4.26 -16.93 17.32
CA GLU A 149 3.43 -17.18 18.50
C GLU A 149 2.48 -18.36 18.29
N SER A 150 2.53 -19.28 19.26
CA SER A 150 1.65 -20.45 19.39
C SER A 150 0.19 -20.03 19.66
N PRO A 151 -0.81 -20.73 19.09
CA PRO A 151 -2.24 -20.36 19.13
C PRO A 151 -2.84 -20.11 20.53
N GLN A 152 -2.21 -20.59 21.60
CA GLN A 152 -2.62 -20.33 22.97
C GLN A 152 -2.43 -18.86 23.43
N HIS A 153 -1.57 -18.07 22.77
CA HIS A 153 -1.34 -16.66 23.12
C HIS A 153 -2.37 -15.71 22.49
N ALA A 154 -3.09 -16.14 21.45
CA ALA A 154 -4.09 -15.32 20.75
C ALA A 154 -5.33 -15.05 21.62
N ALA A 155 -5.77 -16.04 22.39
CA ALA A 155 -6.93 -15.91 23.29
C ALA A 155 -6.63 -14.96 24.47
N THR A 156 -5.41 -15.00 25.01
CA THR A 156 -4.96 -14.12 26.09
C THR A 156 -4.84 -12.66 25.61
N ARG A 157 -4.35 -12.43 24.39
CA ARG A 157 -4.28 -11.09 23.78
C ARG A 157 -5.64 -10.44 23.57
N LEU A 158 -6.68 -11.21 23.23
CA LEU A 158 -8.03 -10.68 23.03
C LEU A 158 -8.63 -10.14 24.35
N ILE A 159 -8.30 -10.80 25.46
CA ILE A 159 -8.71 -10.39 26.81
C ILE A 159 -7.86 -9.21 27.30
N GLU A 160 -6.56 -9.18 27.02
CA GLU A 160 -5.66 -8.07 27.38
C GLU A 160 -5.91 -6.79 26.57
N ALA A 161 -6.20 -6.91 25.26
CA ALA A 161 -6.54 -5.80 24.37
C ALA A 161 -7.82 -5.06 24.81
N SER A 162 -8.71 -5.74 25.53
CA SER A 162 -9.93 -5.13 26.08
C SER A 162 -9.71 -4.34 27.38
N ARG A 163 -8.56 -4.52 28.06
CA ARG A 163 -8.35 -4.03 29.44
C ARG A 163 -7.27 -2.97 29.60
N GLN A 164 -6.40 -2.75 28.62
CA GLN A 164 -5.34 -1.74 28.73
C GLN A 164 -5.54 -0.67 27.65
N LEU A 165 -5.75 0.58 28.07
CA LEU A 165 -5.21 1.74 27.36
C LEU A 165 -3.74 1.40 27.05
N ALA A 166 -3.48 1.10 25.78
CA ALA A 166 -2.38 0.27 25.32
C ALA A 166 -1.04 0.84 25.79
N ARG A 167 -0.19 -0.01 26.39
CA ARG A 167 1.23 0.34 26.50
C ARG A 167 1.73 0.64 25.08
N PRO A 168 2.36 1.80 24.83
CA PRO A 168 2.80 2.16 23.49
C PRO A 168 3.76 1.09 22.98
N GLN A 169 3.40 0.50 21.85
CA GLN A 169 4.19 -0.55 21.22
C GLN A 169 5.44 0.04 20.62
N ARG A 170 6.58 -0.57 20.94
CA ARG A 170 7.90 -0.10 20.54
C ARG A 170 8.40 -0.89 19.34
N GLY A 171 8.49 -0.23 18.18
CA GLY A 171 9.26 -0.70 17.04
C GLY A 171 10.71 -0.24 17.15
N THR A 172 11.67 -1.11 16.78
CA THR A 172 13.09 -0.73 16.71
C THR A 172 13.54 -0.80 15.25
N LEU A 173 14.17 0.28 14.81
CA LEU A 173 14.73 0.45 13.48
C LEU A 173 16.25 0.46 13.60
N VAL A 174 16.93 -0.40 12.86
CA VAL A 174 18.39 -0.49 12.90
C VAL A 174 18.95 -0.27 11.51
N PRO A 175 20.02 0.53 11.32
CA PRO A 175 20.68 0.64 10.01
C PRO A 175 21.17 -0.74 9.54
N ASN A 176 20.80 -1.13 8.33
CA ASN A 176 21.23 -2.41 7.76
C ASN A 176 22.40 -2.28 6.78
N ARG A 177 22.80 -1.05 6.46
CA ARG A 177 23.88 -0.75 5.52
C ARG A 177 24.58 0.56 5.87
N PRO A 178 25.86 0.74 5.46
CA PRO A 178 26.55 2.01 5.61
C PRO A 178 25.84 3.09 4.78
N HIS A 179 25.28 4.10 5.44
CA HIS A 179 24.60 5.21 4.79
C HIS A 179 25.00 6.55 5.43
N ALA A 180 25.21 7.59 4.61
CA ALA A 180 25.66 8.90 5.12
C ALA A 180 24.65 9.50 6.11
N TYR A 181 23.36 9.39 5.82
CA TYR A 181 22.27 9.82 6.73
C TYR A 181 22.13 8.98 8.01
N LEU A 182 22.71 7.78 8.05
CA LEU A 182 22.65 6.90 9.22
C LEU A 182 23.96 6.92 10.01
N ARG A 183 24.92 7.79 9.64
CA ARG A 183 26.19 7.93 10.36
C ARG A 183 25.93 8.41 11.79
N GLY A 184 26.31 7.60 12.76
CA GLY A 184 26.11 7.89 14.19
C GLY A 184 24.73 7.47 14.73
N VAL A 185 23.82 7.02 13.87
CA VAL A 185 22.52 6.47 14.28
C VAL A 185 22.71 4.98 14.58
N GLY A 186 22.61 4.57 15.85
CA GLY A 186 22.69 3.15 16.23
C GLY A 186 21.33 2.44 16.20
N ARG A 187 20.25 3.16 16.51
CA ARG A 187 18.86 2.70 16.46
C ARG A 187 17.90 3.89 16.45
N ALA A 188 16.74 3.74 15.80
CA ALA A 188 15.60 4.63 15.96
C ALA A 188 14.43 3.86 16.59
N LEU A 189 13.68 4.53 17.48
CA LEU A 189 12.55 3.94 18.18
C LEU A 189 11.26 4.55 17.67
N ALA A 190 10.34 3.69 17.21
CA ALA A 190 8.99 4.07 16.84
C ALA A 190 8.04 3.64 17.97
N TRP A 191 7.11 4.50 18.33
CA TRP A 191 6.09 4.22 19.35
C TRP A 191 4.71 4.29 18.69
N SER A 192 3.88 3.27 18.90
CA SER A 192 2.48 3.24 18.46
C SER A 192 1.56 3.06 19.65
N ASP A 193 0.63 3.99 19.84
CA ASP A 193 -0.42 3.88 20.86
C ASP A 193 -1.52 2.89 20.48
N TYR A 194 -1.48 2.35 19.26
CA TYR A 194 -2.45 1.38 18.75
C TYR A 194 -1.89 -0.04 18.78
N PRO A 195 -2.69 -1.03 19.23
CA PRO A 195 -2.32 -2.43 19.11
C PRO A 195 -2.31 -2.87 17.63
N PRO A 196 -1.40 -3.78 17.24
CA PRO A 196 -1.37 -4.39 15.93
C PRO A 196 -2.61 -5.26 15.81
N GLN A 197 -3.37 -5.05 14.74
CA GLN A 197 -4.60 -5.80 14.46
C GLN A 197 -4.33 -7.12 13.73
#